data_AF-A0A423VD83-F1
#
_entry.id   AF-A0A423VD83-F1
#
_cell.length_a   1.000
_cell.length_b   1.000
_cell.length_c   1.000
_cell.angle_alpha   90.00
_cell.angle_beta   90.00
_cell.angle_gamma   90.00
#
_symmetry.space_group_name_H-M   'P 1'
#
loop_
_entity.id
_entity.type
_entity.pdbx_description
1 polymer ?
#
loop_
_entity_poly.entity_id
_entity_poly.type
_entity_poly.pdbx_seq_one_letter_code
_entity_poly.pdbx_strand_id
1 'polypeptide(L)'
;MTTSQSIPQGVLPPGYSIQPGTPSIPEYRNLRKSAGLTPVTEAQAARVASGSWYGCHIIYQTPKSAGRSQAVAMGRIIGDGGWYFHIADMATLPEHQRKGLGGIILKHLLSYIRENSPEDGKPYISLFADPPGRRLYEKHGFVAGEKFDELGMVLVMQKTCHTCTV
;
A
#
# COMPACT_ATOMS: atom_id res chain seq x y z
N MET A 1 12.17 -21.81 -15.06
CA MET A 1 11.94 -20.68 -15.98
C MET A 1 10.57 -20.12 -15.66
N THR A 2 10.46 -19.21 -14.68
CA THR A 2 9.20 -18.61 -14.26
C THR A 2 8.99 -17.34 -15.07
N THR A 3 8.06 -17.41 -16.01
CA THR A 3 7.57 -16.31 -16.82
C THR A 3 6.99 -15.22 -15.91
N SER A 4 7.67 -14.08 -15.86
CA SER A 4 7.16 -12.81 -15.35
C SER A 4 5.99 -12.39 -16.23
N GLN A 5 4.76 -12.72 -15.82
CA GLN A 5 3.56 -12.25 -16.50
C GLN A 5 3.20 -10.86 -15.96
N SER A 6 3.08 -9.93 -16.90
CA SER A 6 2.97 -8.50 -16.65
C SER A 6 1.59 -8.11 -16.16
N ILE A 7 1.53 -7.67 -14.91
CA ILE A 7 0.36 -7.04 -14.28
C ILE A 7 -0.13 -5.86 -15.14
N PRO A 8 -1.45 -5.64 -15.36
CA PRO A 8 -1.97 -4.57 -16.19
C PRO A 8 -1.60 -3.18 -15.61
N GLN A 9 -0.51 -2.60 -16.11
CA GLN A 9 -0.08 -1.28 -15.73
C GLN A 9 -0.98 -0.25 -16.42
N GLY A 10 -1.81 0.46 -15.64
CA GLY A 10 -2.30 1.76 -16.10
C GLY A 10 -1.10 2.59 -16.54
N VAL A 11 -1.20 3.29 -17.67
CA VAL A 11 -0.06 4.00 -18.26
C VAL A 11 0.50 5.00 -17.25
N LEU A 12 1.69 4.70 -16.72
CA LEU A 12 2.41 5.59 -15.81
C LEU A 12 2.86 6.83 -16.57
N PRO A 13 2.80 8.04 -15.97
CA PRO A 13 3.37 9.23 -16.59
C PRO A 13 4.89 9.09 -16.81
N PRO A 14 5.49 9.86 -17.73
CA PRO A 14 6.94 9.85 -17.93
C PRO A 14 7.72 10.10 -16.63
N GLY A 15 8.80 9.35 -16.44
CA GLY A 15 9.66 9.42 -15.26
C GLY A 15 9.17 8.61 -14.05
N TYR A 16 8.01 7.96 -14.13
CA TYR A 16 7.51 7.07 -13.09
C TYR A 16 7.66 5.59 -13.49
N SER A 17 8.05 4.74 -12.55
CA SER A 17 8.04 3.28 -12.74
C SER A 17 7.57 2.58 -11.47
N ILE A 18 6.88 1.46 -11.61
CA ILE A 18 6.44 0.63 -10.49
C ILE A 18 7.49 -0.44 -10.19
N GLN A 19 7.74 -0.69 -8.91
CA GLN A 19 8.69 -1.65 -8.39
C GLN A 19 7.96 -2.61 -7.43
N PRO A 20 8.21 -3.93 -7.53
CA PRO A 20 7.73 -4.87 -6.54
C PRO A 20 8.43 -4.65 -5.20
N GLY A 21 7.75 -5.03 -4.12
CA GLY A 21 8.25 -4.87 -2.75
C GLY A 21 7.95 -3.50 -2.15
N THR A 22 8.42 -3.30 -0.92
CA THR A 22 8.26 -2.06 -0.15
C THR A 22 9.41 -1.10 -0.45
N PRO A 23 9.20 0.23 -0.33
CA PRO A 23 10.30 1.20 -0.32
C PRO A 23 11.33 0.89 0.76
N SER A 24 12.50 1.53 0.70
CA SER A 24 13.45 1.48 1.81
C SER A 24 12.81 2.00 3.11
N ILE A 25 13.32 1.58 4.27
CA ILE A 25 12.77 2.00 5.57
C ILE A 25 12.68 3.54 5.70
N PRO A 26 13.71 4.33 5.32
CA PRO A 26 13.61 5.79 5.35
C PRO A 26 12.51 6.34 4.44
N GLU A 27 12.39 5.81 3.22
CA GLU A 27 11.38 6.26 2.26
C GLU A 27 9.96 5.88 2.68
N TYR A 28 9.76 4.66 3.19
CA TYR A 28 8.48 4.20 3.73
C TYR A 28 8.01 5.12 4.86
N ARG A 29 8.90 5.42 5.82
CA ARG A 29 8.59 6.33 6.93
C ARG A 29 8.27 7.75 6.44
N ASN A 30 9.00 8.24 5.45
CA ASN A 30 8.76 9.54 4.83
C ASN A 30 7.39 9.58 4.13
N LEU A 31 7.07 8.57 3.30
CA LEU A 31 5.79 8.44 2.61
C LEU A 31 4.60 8.48 3.57
N ARG A 32 4.67 7.71 4.67
CA ARG A 32 3.62 7.73 5.70
C ARG A 32 3.42 9.12 6.28
N LYS A 33 4.50 9.73 6.76
CA LYS A 33 4.45 11.05 7.40
C LYS A 33 3.89 12.11 6.44
N SER A 34 4.43 12.17 5.22
CA SER A 34 4.06 13.19 4.25
C SER A 34 2.65 12.99 3.67
N ALA A 35 2.13 11.76 3.66
CA ALA A 35 0.76 11.46 3.25
C ALA A 35 -0.27 11.55 4.40
N GLY A 36 0.16 11.93 5.61
CA GLY A 36 -0.74 12.07 6.77
C GLY A 36 -1.11 10.74 7.45
N LEU A 37 -0.43 9.64 7.11
CA LEU A 37 -0.59 8.37 7.83
C LEU A 37 0.12 8.42 9.19
N THR A 38 -0.34 7.60 10.13
CA THR A 38 0.28 7.48 11.46
C THR A 38 1.78 7.19 11.32
N PRO A 39 2.66 8.04 11.89
CA PRO A 39 4.10 7.79 11.89
C PRO A 39 4.46 6.49 12.60
N VAL A 40 5.56 5.87 12.19
CA VAL A 40 6.06 4.63 12.81
C VAL A 40 7.55 4.73 13.13
N THR A 41 7.96 3.95 14.13
CA THR A 41 9.37 3.78 14.47
C THR A 41 10.11 2.99 13.39
N GLU A 42 11.44 3.05 13.44
CA GLU A 42 12.28 2.23 12.57
C GLU A 42 12.04 0.73 12.79
N ALA A 43 11.92 0.29 14.05
CA ALA A 43 11.65 -1.10 14.39
C ALA A 43 10.30 -1.60 13.84
N GLN A 44 9.26 -0.74 13.82
CA GLN A 44 7.99 -1.05 13.18
C GLN A 44 8.14 -1.13 11.65
N ALA A 45 8.83 -0.17 11.04
CA ALA A 45 9.07 -0.14 9.60
C ALA A 45 9.88 -1.35 9.10
N ALA A 46 10.85 -1.82 9.88
CA ALA A 46 11.69 -2.98 9.56
C ALA A 46 10.89 -4.30 9.41
N ARG A 47 9.69 -4.37 10.00
CA ARG A 47 8.80 -5.54 9.91
C ARG A 47 7.85 -5.50 8.70
N VAL A 48 7.75 -4.36 8.02
CA VAL A 48 6.73 -4.16 6.97
C VAL A 48 6.98 -5.10 5.79
N ALA A 49 8.22 -5.24 5.33
CA ALA A 49 8.55 -6.09 4.19
C ALA A 49 8.18 -7.56 4.45
N SER A 50 8.59 -8.13 5.59
CA SER A 50 8.30 -9.53 5.94
C SER A 50 6.87 -9.78 6.40
N GLY A 51 6.18 -8.75 6.92
CA GLY A 51 4.78 -8.82 7.29
C GLY A 51 3.80 -8.48 6.16
N SER A 52 4.29 -8.31 4.93
CA SER A 52 3.44 -8.08 3.75
C SER A 52 3.35 -9.38 2.96
N TRP A 53 2.15 -9.76 2.57
CA TRP A 53 1.97 -10.84 1.60
C TRP A 53 2.52 -10.40 0.22
N TYR A 54 2.25 -9.14 -0.13
CA TYR A 54 2.84 -8.49 -1.29
C TYR A 54 2.86 -6.97 -1.10
N GLY A 55 3.79 -6.29 -1.74
CA GLY A 55 3.87 -4.83 -1.75
C GLY A 55 4.33 -4.33 -3.10
N CYS A 56 3.99 -3.09 -3.43
CA CYS A 56 4.58 -2.39 -4.56
C CYS A 56 4.72 -0.90 -4.24
N HIS A 57 5.62 -0.25 -4.94
CA HIS A 57 5.81 1.19 -4.86
C HIS A 57 6.17 1.76 -6.22
N ILE A 58 5.84 3.03 -6.42
CA ILE A 58 6.24 3.78 -7.61
C ILE A 58 7.43 4.64 -7.24
N ILE A 59 8.48 4.54 -8.05
CA ILE A 59 9.62 5.44 -8.01
C ILE A 59 9.48 6.52 -9.08
N TYR A 60 10.03 7.69 -8.79
CA TYR A 60 10.13 8.81 -9.72
C TYR A 60 11.60 9.18 -9.95
N GLN A 61 11.96 9.36 -11.22
CA GLN A 61 13.28 9.79 -11.64
C GLN A 61 13.15 10.87 -12.71
N THR A 62 13.89 11.96 -12.55
CA THR A 62 14.02 13.00 -13.57
C THR A 62 15.41 12.98 -14.19
N PRO A 63 15.59 13.55 -15.40
CA PRO A 63 16.92 13.77 -15.95
C PRO A 63 17.83 14.60 -15.04
N LYS A 64 17.25 15.48 -14.20
CA LYS A 64 17.97 16.30 -13.23
C LYS A 64 18.33 15.57 -11.94
N SER A 65 17.82 14.36 -11.72
CA SER A 65 18.00 13.62 -10.46
C SER A 65 19.38 12.97 -10.31
N ALA A 66 20.33 13.21 -11.22
CA ALA A 66 21.67 12.62 -11.21
C ALA A 66 21.66 11.09 -11.00
N GLY A 67 20.69 10.40 -11.62
CA GLY A 67 20.51 8.95 -11.49
C GLY A 67 19.82 8.48 -10.20
N ARG A 68 19.46 9.38 -9.27
CA ARG A 68 18.69 9.02 -8.07
C ARG A 68 17.20 8.91 -8.39
N SER A 69 16.61 7.81 -7.96
CA SER A 69 15.16 7.63 -7.92
C SER A 69 14.65 7.80 -6.49
N GLN A 70 13.40 8.26 -6.34
CA GLN A 70 12.73 8.40 -5.05
C GLN A 70 11.42 7.62 -5.07
N ALA A 71 11.11 6.86 -4.02
CA ALA A 71 9.77 6.30 -3.84
C ALA A 71 8.74 7.42 -3.56
N VAL A 72 7.71 7.52 -4.40
CA VAL A 72 6.72 8.61 -4.38
C VAL A 72 5.29 8.15 -4.14
N ALA A 73 5.02 6.86 -4.32
CA ALA A 73 3.76 6.24 -3.93
C ALA A 73 3.99 4.78 -3.54
N MET A 74 3.15 4.24 -2.66
CA MET A 74 3.25 2.86 -2.19
C MET A 74 1.88 2.30 -1.82
N GLY A 75 1.81 0.98 -1.73
CA GLY A 75 0.72 0.25 -1.12
C GLY A 75 1.12 -1.21 -0.93
N ARG A 76 0.43 -1.91 -0.04
CA ARG A 76 0.69 -3.32 0.22
C ARG A 76 -0.56 -4.11 0.55
N ILE A 77 -0.39 -5.42 0.55
CA ILE A 77 -1.37 -6.40 0.96
C ILE A 77 -0.85 -7.11 2.21
N ILE A 78 -1.67 -7.16 3.23
CA ILE A 78 -1.58 -8.12 4.33
C ILE A 78 -2.60 -9.21 4.03
N GLY A 79 -2.25 -10.49 4.18
CA GLY A 79 -3.20 -11.56 3.90
C GLY A 79 -2.63 -12.94 4.15
N ASP A 80 -3.50 -13.94 4.02
CA ASP A 80 -3.19 -15.36 4.19
C ASP A 80 -2.78 -16.04 2.87
N GLY A 81 -2.97 -15.37 1.73
CA GLY A 81 -2.79 -15.95 0.40
C GLY A 81 -3.90 -16.90 -0.02
N GLY A 82 -4.89 -17.12 0.83
CA GLY A 82 -6.11 -17.86 0.54
C GLY A 82 -7.21 -16.91 0.13
N TRP A 83 -8.01 -16.48 1.08
CA TRP A 83 -9.22 -15.71 0.79
C TRP A 83 -9.28 -14.34 1.48
N TYR A 84 -8.47 -14.07 2.52
CA TYR A 84 -8.62 -12.85 3.32
C TYR A 84 -7.44 -11.89 3.12
N PHE A 85 -7.75 -10.70 2.59
CA PHE A 85 -6.76 -9.68 2.24
C PHE A 85 -7.14 -8.31 2.81
N HIS A 86 -6.12 -7.55 3.21
CA HIS A 86 -6.25 -6.17 3.65
C HIS A 86 -5.28 -5.28 2.86
N ILE A 87 -5.83 -4.30 2.15
CA ILE A 87 -5.03 -3.27 1.48
C ILE A 87 -4.58 -2.26 2.53
N ALA A 88 -3.28 -2.18 2.74
CA ALA A 88 -2.66 -1.33 3.76
C ALA A 88 -1.66 -0.35 3.15
N ASP A 89 -1.39 0.70 3.92
CA ASP A 89 -0.31 1.66 3.70
C ASP A 89 -0.30 2.31 2.31
N MET A 90 -1.50 2.54 1.76
CA MET A 90 -1.69 3.34 0.55
C MET A 90 -1.26 4.78 0.82
N ALA A 91 -0.22 5.25 0.14
CA ALA A 91 0.30 6.60 0.28
C ALA A 91 0.83 7.15 -1.05
N THR A 92 0.74 8.46 -1.23
CA THR A 92 1.40 9.18 -2.34
C THR A 92 1.88 10.52 -1.81
N LEU A 93 3.15 10.85 -2.06
CA LEU A 93 3.72 12.14 -1.68
C LEU A 93 2.87 13.29 -2.27
N PRO A 94 2.58 14.35 -1.49
CA PRO A 94 1.71 15.44 -1.93
C PRO A 94 2.03 16.00 -3.33
N GLU A 95 3.31 16.15 -3.66
CA GLU A 95 3.80 16.69 -4.94
C GLU A 95 3.57 15.75 -6.15
N HIS A 96 3.23 14.50 -5.86
CA HIS A 96 2.97 13.43 -6.84
C HIS A 96 1.49 12.99 -6.88
N GLN A 97 0.62 13.62 -6.07
CA GLN A 97 -0.81 13.35 -6.08
C GLN A 97 -1.49 13.86 -7.37
N ARG A 98 -2.76 13.46 -7.56
CA ARG A 98 -3.60 13.83 -8.72
C ARG A 98 -3.07 13.39 -10.10
N LYS A 99 -2.01 12.58 -10.14
CA LYS A 99 -1.42 11.96 -11.35
C LYS A 99 -1.86 10.51 -11.58
N GLY A 100 -2.86 10.03 -10.83
CA GLY A 100 -3.39 8.66 -10.97
C GLY A 100 -2.57 7.56 -10.27
N LEU A 101 -1.45 7.90 -9.62
CA LEU A 101 -0.51 6.91 -9.05
C LEU A 101 -1.16 5.97 -8.02
N GLY A 102 -1.99 6.49 -7.10
CA GLY A 102 -2.70 5.67 -6.11
C GLY A 102 -3.63 4.64 -6.77
N GLY A 103 -4.27 4.98 -7.89
CA GLY A 103 -5.08 4.04 -8.66
C GLY A 103 -4.26 2.99 -9.38
N ILE A 104 -3.05 3.33 -9.83
CA ILE A 104 -2.13 2.37 -10.43
C ILE A 104 -1.65 1.37 -9.39
N ILE A 105 -1.22 1.84 -8.20
CA ILE A 105 -0.87 0.96 -7.07
C ILE A 105 -2.04 0.04 -6.73
N LEU A 106 -3.24 0.58 -6.51
CA LEU A 106 -4.40 -0.22 -6.12
C LEU A 106 -4.73 -1.31 -7.15
N LYS A 107 -4.76 -0.96 -8.44
CA LYS A 107 -4.99 -1.94 -9.52
C LYS A 107 -3.93 -3.03 -9.56
N HIS A 108 -2.67 -2.65 -9.33
CA HIS A 108 -1.55 -3.57 -9.31
C HIS A 108 -1.68 -4.57 -8.15
N LEU A 109 -2.03 -4.09 -6.94
CA LEU A 109 -2.33 -4.96 -5.80
C LEU A 109 -3.53 -5.88 -6.05
N LEU A 110 -4.64 -5.37 -6.56
CA LEU A 110 -5.83 -6.18 -6.84
C LEU A 110 -5.58 -7.24 -7.92
N SER A 111 -4.73 -6.93 -8.90
CA SER A 111 -4.34 -7.90 -9.93
C SER A 111 -3.44 -8.99 -9.33
N TYR A 112 -2.51 -8.62 -8.46
CA TYR A 112 -1.70 -9.60 -7.73
C TYR A 112 -2.56 -10.56 -6.90
N ILE A 113 -3.59 -10.06 -6.18
CA ILE A 113 -4.53 -10.93 -5.47
C ILE A 113 -5.20 -11.90 -6.45
N ARG A 114 -5.79 -11.39 -7.53
CA ARG A 114 -6.49 -12.21 -8.54
C ARG A 114 -5.60 -13.32 -9.12
N GLU A 115 -4.34 -13.01 -9.38
CA GLU A 115 -3.39 -13.93 -10.02
C GLU A 115 -2.83 -14.99 -9.06
N ASN A 116 -2.84 -14.73 -7.74
CA ASN A 116 -2.13 -15.55 -6.76
C ASN A 116 -3.03 -16.16 -5.67
N SER A 117 -4.32 -15.80 -5.61
CA SER A 117 -5.30 -16.48 -4.75
C SER A 117 -5.89 -17.72 -5.44
N PRO A 118 -6.44 -18.70 -4.70
CA PRO A 118 -7.12 -19.86 -5.27
C PRO A 118 -8.21 -19.49 -6.29
N GLU A 119 -8.29 -20.25 -7.39
CA GLU A 119 -9.24 -19.99 -8.48
C GLU A 119 -10.69 -20.36 -8.14
N ASP A 120 -10.89 -21.28 -7.19
CA ASP A 120 -12.18 -21.85 -6.79
C ASP A 120 -12.85 -21.10 -5.63
N GLY A 121 -12.36 -19.90 -5.30
CA GLY A 121 -12.85 -19.06 -4.21
C GLY A 121 -13.12 -17.61 -4.61
N LYS A 122 -13.60 -16.83 -3.65
CA LYS A 122 -13.73 -15.37 -3.79
C LYS A 122 -12.85 -14.69 -2.74
N PRO A 123 -11.86 -13.87 -3.14
CA PRO A 123 -11.08 -13.12 -2.18
C PRO A 123 -11.96 -12.05 -1.51
N TYR A 124 -11.96 -12.04 -0.18
CA TYR A 124 -12.46 -10.96 0.64
C TYR A 124 -11.35 -9.92 0.82
N ILE A 125 -11.59 -8.70 0.34
CA ILE A 125 -10.58 -7.62 0.30
C ILE A 125 -11.12 -6.43 1.08
N SER A 126 -10.46 -6.10 2.19
CA SER A 126 -10.83 -4.99 3.07
C SER A 126 -9.78 -3.87 3.07
N LEU A 127 -10.18 -2.69 3.53
CA LEU A 127 -9.28 -1.55 3.80
C LEU A 127 -9.94 -0.56 4.75
N PHE A 128 -9.13 0.30 5.37
CA PHE A 128 -9.62 1.51 6.05
C PHE A 128 -9.34 2.72 5.16
N ALA A 129 -10.41 3.37 4.69
CA ALA A 129 -10.32 4.56 3.87
C ALA A 129 -10.34 5.83 4.72
N ASP A 130 -9.36 6.70 4.54
CA ASP A 130 -9.44 8.08 5.00
C ASP A 130 -10.40 8.90 4.09
N PRO A 131 -10.98 10.02 4.57
CA PRO A 131 -11.90 10.81 3.76
C PRO A 131 -11.34 11.24 2.39
N PRO A 132 -10.06 11.65 2.26
CA PRO A 132 -9.47 11.97 0.97
C PRO A 132 -9.34 10.77 0.00
N GLY A 133 -9.03 9.58 0.52
CA GLY A 133 -8.83 8.36 -0.25
C GLY A 133 -10.12 7.65 -0.65
N ARG A 134 -11.24 7.89 0.03
CA ARG A 134 -12.53 7.20 -0.19
C ARG A 134 -12.93 7.08 -1.66
N ARG A 135 -12.90 8.18 -2.42
CA ARG A 135 -13.30 8.21 -3.84
C ARG A 135 -12.41 7.34 -4.73
N LEU A 136 -11.13 7.16 -4.36
CA LEU A 136 -10.23 6.27 -5.08
C LEU A 136 -10.73 4.82 -4.99
N TYR A 137 -11.10 4.39 -3.79
CA TYR A 137 -11.54 3.02 -3.54
C TYR A 137 -12.92 2.74 -4.15
N GLU A 138 -13.87 3.65 -3.99
CA GLU A 138 -15.21 3.53 -4.59
C GLU A 138 -15.15 3.37 -6.12
N LYS A 139 -14.25 4.10 -6.79
CA LYS A 139 -14.02 3.97 -8.24
C LYS A 139 -13.52 2.58 -8.67
N HIS A 140 -12.96 1.82 -7.74
CA HIS A 140 -12.47 0.45 -7.98
C HIS A 140 -13.39 -0.62 -7.40
N GLY A 141 -14.63 -0.27 -7.05
CA GLY A 141 -15.66 -1.22 -6.64
C GLY A 141 -15.68 -1.53 -5.14
N PHE A 142 -14.85 -0.88 -4.33
CA PHE A 142 -15.01 -0.93 -2.88
C PHE A 142 -16.31 -0.25 -2.47
N VAL A 143 -16.99 -0.85 -1.50
CA VAL A 143 -18.18 -0.29 -0.87
C VAL A 143 -17.96 -0.19 0.64
N ALA A 144 -18.77 0.63 1.30
CA ALA A 144 -18.76 0.73 2.75
C ALA A 144 -19.19 -0.63 3.37
N GLY A 145 -18.51 -1.06 4.43
CA GLY A 145 -18.73 -2.35 5.08
C GLY A 145 -20.15 -2.50 5.63
N GLU A 146 -20.81 -1.38 5.94
CA GLU A 146 -22.20 -1.35 6.40
C GLU A 146 -23.18 -1.96 5.40
N LYS A 147 -22.82 -2.07 4.11
CA LYS A 147 -23.63 -2.79 3.11
C LYS A 147 -23.66 -4.31 3.31
N PHE A 148 -22.76 -4.82 4.15
CA PHE A 148 -22.65 -6.22 4.56
C PHE A 148 -22.90 -6.40 6.06
N ASP A 149 -23.52 -5.41 6.73
CA ASP A 149 -23.70 -5.38 8.18
C ASP A 149 -22.37 -5.44 8.98
N GLU A 150 -21.26 -5.00 8.36
CA GLU A 150 -19.92 -4.97 8.97
C GLU A 150 -19.56 -3.55 9.40
N LEU A 151 -19.08 -3.41 10.65
CA LEU A 151 -18.57 -2.15 11.18
C LEU A 151 -17.07 -2.23 11.42
N GLY A 152 -16.33 -1.26 10.87
CA GLY A 152 -14.89 -1.12 11.13
C GLY A 152 -14.64 -0.66 12.56
N MET A 153 -13.90 -1.46 13.33
CA MET A 153 -13.54 -1.16 14.72
C MET A 153 -12.02 -1.14 14.87
N VAL A 154 -11.49 -0.18 15.63
CA VAL A 154 -10.04 -0.04 15.86
C VAL A 154 -9.77 0.04 17.36
N LEU A 155 -8.84 -0.79 17.85
CA LEU A 155 -8.30 -0.70 19.21
C LEU A 155 -6.86 -0.17 19.14
N VAL A 156 -6.64 1.01 19.73
CA VAL A 156 -5.29 1.57 19.86
C VAL A 156 -4.73 1.18 21.22
N MET A 157 -3.77 0.26 21.24
CA MET A 157 -3.11 -0.19 22.47
C MET A 157 -1.84 0.63 22.73
N GLN A 158 -1.71 1.16 23.95
CA GLN A 158 -0.45 1.72 24.44
C GLN A 158 0.36 0.60 25.10
N LYS A 159 1.64 0.45 24.74
CA LYS A 159 2.55 -0.39 25.52
C LYS A 159 3.01 0.40 26.74
N THR A 160 2.63 -0.02 27.94
CA THR A 160 3.18 0.53 29.18
C THR A 160 4.67 0.21 29.25
N CYS A 161 5.50 1.24 29.13
CA CYS A 161 6.93 1.16 29.39
C CYS A 161 7.12 0.99 30.91
N HIS A 162 7.55 -0.19 31.35
CA HIS A 162 7.80 -0.46 32.77
C HIS A 162 9.20 -0.02 33.26
N THR A 163 9.95 0.72 32.44
CA THR A 163 11.26 1.25 32.84
C THR A 163 11.17 2.73 33.14
N CYS A 164 10.67 3.03 34.34
CA CYS A 164 11.06 4.18 35.14
C CYS A 164 11.13 3.70 36.59
N THR A 165 12.25 3.10 36.97
CA THR A 165 12.70 3.15 38.36
C THR A 165 14.14 3.67 38.30
N VAL A 166 14.23 4.94 38.71
CA VAL A 166 15.38 5.79 39.08
C VAL A 166 16.77 5.23 38.84
#